data_AF-A0A819BP90-F1
#
_entry.id   AF-A0A819BP90-F1
#
_cell.length_a   1.000
_cell.length_b   1.000
_cell.length_c   1.000
_cell.angle_alpha   90.00
_cell.angle_beta   90.00
_cell.angle_gamma   90.00
#
_symmetry.space_group_name_H-M   'P 1'
#
loop_
_entity.id
_entity.type
_entity.pdbx_description
1 polymer ?
#
loop_
_entity_poly.entity_id
_entity_poly.type
_entity_poly.pdbx_seq_one_letter_code
_entity_poly.pdbx_strand_id
1 'polypeptide(L)'
;MNRFGDIDVSFKKLPPVYGYRSETLVPIETALEPIESQINELPYYIKIAKRYCRFPSEHGLTHDQSAAIYIYTMEWGDTNLYRVLNKALRSENRQALKIWFPYLKLFDTALDKLPTVKEVVWRGVPLDIGKNFTKNQIITWWSINSCSSSVNVIKNFLSNDKNSTLFLIEAVNGKKISGYTEYENEDEIILRMGSQFRVKSNPLDCLHGSHVVHLIEIDDNNDQTLASTINEMHTTAKPSYINTLMIPNIPVDTRWVQNGVTIAGGLGAGEATNQLRDPHGLFIDDNQTIVIADSWNHRVVQWKIGDANGQVVAGGHGQGNRLDQLNCPTDVLIDRNTNSLIICDWGNRRVVRWSHHSGTTQGEILLDNIMCAALTMDDQKYLYISDTDKHEVRRYQIGDKNGTVVAGGHGQGAALNQTNFPTYLFVDQQQAVYVSDNNNHRVMKWNKGAEEGIVLAGGQGDGNALRQLCSPHGLFVDTLGTIYVADTGNHRVIRWSKGATEGQIIVGGNGYGSGANQLANPKGFFCDRHGNLYVVDCGNNRVQRFSIK
;
A
#
# COMPACT_ATOMS: atom_id res chain seq x y z
N MET A 1 6.52 8.29 -29.24
CA MET A 1 8.00 8.28 -29.18
C MET A 1 8.40 8.37 -27.71
N ASN A 2 9.24 7.45 -27.23
CA ASN A 2 9.29 7.10 -25.82
C ASN A 2 10.13 8.06 -24.95
N ARG A 3 9.47 8.97 -24.21
CA ARG A 3 10.09 9.84 -23.19
C ARG A 3 10.74 9.06 -22.03
N PHE A 4 10.48 7.75 -21.90
CA PHE A 4 10.93 6.97 -20.75
C PHE A 4 11.99 5.89 -21.05
N GLY A 5 12.47 5.79 -22.30
CA GLY A 5 13.27 4.65 -22.81
C GLY A 5 14.73 4.53 -22.37
N ASP A 6 15.17 5.37 -21.45
CA ASP A 6 16.57 5.77 -21.41
C ASP A 6 17.13 5.59 -19.99
N ILE A 7 17.44 4.33 -19.64
CA ILE A 7 18.17 3.95 -18.43
C ILE A 7 19.52 3.38 -18.86
N ASP A 8 20.57 3.64 -18.08
CA ASP A 8 21.88 3.01 -18.31
C ASP A 8 21.78 1.49 -18.08
N VAL A 9 21.81 0.73 -19.16
CA VAL A 9 21.70 -0.74 -19.16
C VAL A 9 23.06 -1.43 -19.01
N SER A 10 24.15 -0.67 -18.89
CA SER A 10 25.51 -1.25 -18.88
C SER A 10 25.86 -1.93 -17.55
N PHE A 11 25.12 -1.63 -16.47
CA PHE A 11 25.40 -2.07 -15.08
C PHE A 11 26.82 -1.74 -14.60
N LYS A 12 27.55 -0.91 -15.34
CA LYS A 12 28.90 -0.50 -14.99
C LYS A 12 28.83 0.56 -13.90
N LYS A 13 29.74 0.46 -12.94
CA LYS A 13 29.91 1.50 -11.93
C LYS A 13 30.59 2.70 -12.58
N LEU A 14 29.78 3.64 -13.08
CA LEU A 14 30.29 4.86 -13.70
C LEU A 14 30.90 5.79 -12.64
N PRO A 15 31.98 6.53 -12.96
CA PRO A 15 32.54 7.52 -12.05
C PRO A 15 31.53 8.63 -11.75
N PRO A 16 31.60 9.26 -10.56
CA PRO A 16 30.64 10.25 -10.13
C PRO A 16 30.67 11.54 -10.95
N VAL A 17 29.50 12.15 -11.11
CA VAL A 17 29.32 13.43 -11.79
C VAL A 17 28.99 14.49 -10.74
N TYR A 18 30.01 15.05 -10.08
CA TYR A 18 29.82 16.11 -9.05
C TYR A 18 30.47 17.44 -9.40
N GLY A 19 31.34 17.49 -10.42
CA GLY A 19 32.09 18.70 -10.78
C GLY A 19 31.22 19.88 -11.18
N TYR A 20 29.99 19.64 -11.65
CA TYR A 20 29.05 20.70 -11.98
C TYR A 20 28.61 21.52 -10.75
N ARG A 21 28.69 20.97 -9.53
CA ARG A 21 28.23 21.66 -8.31
C ARG A 21 29.05 22.91 -7.99
N SER A 22 30.32 22.93 -8.39
CA SER A 22 31.24 24.07 -8.23
C SER A 22 31.17 25.08 -9.37
N GLU A 23 30.38 24.85 -10.42
CA GLU A 23 30.19 25.84 -11.47
C GLU A 23 29.45 27.07 -10.94
N THR A 24 29.69 28.20 -11.60
CA THR A 24 28.94 29.42 -11.35
C THR A 24 27.57 29.33 -12.03
N LEU A 25 26.53 29.84 -11.37
CA LEU A 25 25.21 29.96 -11.99
C LEU A 25 25.27 31.02 -13.11
N VAL A 26 24.85 30.62 -14.31
CA VAL A 26 24.80 31.46 -15.50
C VAL A 26 23.41 31.39 -16.14
N PRO A 27 23.02 32.37 -16.98
CA PRO A 27 21.78 32.33 -17.74
C PRO A 27 21.69 31.08 -18.63
N ILE A 28 20.46 30.65 -18.95
CA ILE A 28 20.24 29.40 -19.69
C ILE A 28 20.89 29.39 -21.08
N GLU A 29 21.01 30.54 -21.74
CA GLU A 29 21.71 30.69 -23.02
C GLU A 29 23.18 30.29 -22.88
N THR A 30 23.89 30.89 -21.92
CA THR A 30 25.30 30.57 -21.62
C THR A 30 25.44 29.14 -21.11
N ALA A 31 24.46 28.64 -20.35
CA ALA A 31 24.49 27.30 -19.81
C ALA A 31 24.43 26.20 -20.91
N LEU A 32 23.76 26.49 -22.02
CA LEU A 32 23.52 25.57 -23.13
C LEU A 32 24.39 25.85 -24.38
N GLU A 33 25.08 26.99 -24.45
CA GLU A 33 26.02 27.34 -25.52
C GLU A 33 27.02 26.21 -25.85
N PRO A 34 27.65 25.50 -24.89
CA PRO A 34 28.63 24.45 -25.20
C PRO A 34 28.06 23.24 -25.96
N ILE A 35 26.74 23.06 -25.98
CA ILE A 35 26.06 21.94 -26.62
C ILE A 35 25.23 22.36 -27.84
N GLU A 36 25.26 23.64 -28.22
CA GLU A 36 24.44 24.18 -29.32
C GLU A 36 24.67 23.43 -30.65
N SER A 37 25.91 23.01 -30.90
CA SER A 37 26.26 22.21 -32.09
C SER A 37 25.67 20.79 -32.09
N GLN A 38 25.15 20.31 -30.95
CA GLN A 38 24.57 18.97 -30.80
C GLN A 38 23.05 18.94 -30.96
N ILE A 39 22.38 20.11 -30.91
CA ILE A 39 20.92 20.24 -30.98
C ILE A 39 20.57 21.32 -31.99
N ASN A 40 19.96 20.91 -33.10
CA ASN A 40 19.51 21.83 -34.12
C ASN A 40 18.52 22.84 -33.54
N GLU A 41 18.71 24.12 -33.89
CA GLU A 41 17.85 25.24 -33.48
C GLU A 41 17.72 25.41 -31.96
N LEU A 42 18.69 24.96 -31.16
CA LEU A 42 18.65 25.12 -29.69
C LEU A 42 18.35 26.56 -29.21
N PRO A 43 18.90 27.64 -29.80
CA PRO A 43 18.54 29.01 -29.40
C PRO A 43 17.06 29.36 -29.60
N TYR A 44 16.40 28.76 -30.61
CA TYR A 44 14.97 28.94 -30.83
C TYR A 44 14.16 28.26 -29.72
N TYR A 45 14.53 27.04 -29.33
CA TYR A 45 13.85 26.32 -28.24
C TYR A 45 14.11 26.93 -26.86
N ILE A 46 15.27 27.55 -26.63
CA ILE A 46 15.53 28.35 -25.42
C ILE A 46 14.54 29.51 -25.32
N LYS A 47 14.25 30.21 -26.44
CA LYS A 47 13.26 31.29 -26.48
C LYS A 47 11.85 30.78 -26.19
N ILE A 48 11.47 29.62 -26.74
CA ILE A 48 10.19 28.97 -26.45
C ILE A 48 10.10 28.64 -24.96
N ALA A 49 11.12 28.00 -24.40
CA ALA A 49 11.14 27.64 -22.99
C ALA A 49 10.98 28.87 -22.08
N LYS A 50 11.71 29.96 -22.35
CA LYS A 50 11.52 31.22 -21.63
C LYS A 50 10.12 31.81 -21.78
N ARG A 51 9.49 31.64 -22.94
CA ARG A 51 8.16 32.19 -23.20
C ARG A 51 7.06 31.45 -22.44
N TYR A 52 7.15 30.13 -22.34
CA TYR A 52 6.08 29.28 -21.83
C TYR A 52 6.35 28.69 -20.44
N CYS A 53 7.59 28.77 -19.93
CA CYS A 53 7.87 28.32 -18.58
C CYS A 53 7.02 29.09 -17.56
N ARG A 54 6.69 28.41 -16.46
CA ARG A 54 5.92 29.01 -15.38
C ARG A 54 6.73 30.10 -14.67
N PHE A 55 6.42 31.35 -14.97
CA PHE A 55 7.03 32.52 -14.36
C PHE A 55 6.00 33.68 -14.24
N PRO A 56 5.88 34.35 -13.08
CA PRO A 56 6.65 34.14 -11.85
C PRO A 56 6.36 32.77 -11.21
N SER A 57 7.41 32.19 -10.62
CA SER A 57 7.33 30.90 -9.95
C SER A 57 6.82 31.06 -8.52
N GLU A 58 5.88 30.20 -8.11
CA GLU A 58 5.39 30.14 -6.71
C GLU A 58 6.46 29.62 -5.74
N HIS A 59 7.51 28.97 -6.25
CA HIS A 59 8.63 28.43 -5.50
C HIS A 59 9.91 29.28 -5.62
N GLY A 60 9.79 30.51 -6.16
CA GLY A 60 10.91 31.45 -6.23
C GLY A 60 12.00 31.07 -7.23
N LEU A 61 11.69 30.28 -8.26
CA LEU A 61 12.61 30.04 -9.38
C LEU A 61 12.83 31.35 -10.15
N THR A 62 14.08 31.58 -10.58
CA THR A 62 14.36 32.63 -11.57
C THR A 62 13.77 32.23 -12.92
N HIS A 63 13.66 33.19 -13.84
CA HIS A 63 13.16 32.91 -15.19
C HIS A 63 14.01 31.85 -15.91
N ASP A 64 15.34 31.94 -15.81
CA ASP A 64 16.26 30.93 -16.37
C ASP A 64 16.14 29.55 -15.71
N GLN A 65 15.89 29.49 -14.40
CA GLN A 65 15.68 28.22 -13.68
C GLN A 65 14.37 27.55 -14.09
N SER A 66 13.30 28.31 -14.24
CA SER A 66 12.01 27.78 -14.74
C SER A 66 12.12 27.31 -16.19
N ALA A 67 12.78 28.11 -17.03
CA ALA A 67 13.06 27.74 -18.43
C ALA A 67 13.93 26.48 -18.54
N ALA A 68 14.89 26.27 -17.63
CA ALA A 68 15.74 25.07 -17.61
C ALA A 68 14.94 23.78 -17.35
N ILE A 69 13.93 23.84 -16.49
CA ILE A 69 13.04 22.69 -16.26
C ILE A 69 12.13 22.47 -17.48
N TYR A 70 11.57 23.55 -18.02
CA TYR A 70 10.67 23.49 -19.16
C TYR A 70 11.35 22.89 -20.40
N ILE A 71 12.51 23.41 -20.80
CA ILE A 71 13.25 22.94 -21.99
C ILE A 71 13.70 21.48 -21.89
N TYR A 72 13.95 20.99 -20.68
CA TYR A 72 14.28 19.58 -20.46
C TYR A 72 13.12 18.66 -20.79
N THR A 73 11.88 19.09 -20.53
CA THR A 73 10.67 18.30 -20.79
C THR A 73 10.06 18.49 -22.16
N MET A 74 10.49 19.54 -22.86
CA MET A 74 9.95 19.89 -24.17
C MET A 74 10.22 18.79 -25.21
N GLU A 75 9.24 18.51 -26.06
CA GLU A 75 9.38 17.59 -27.18
C GLU A 75 9.49 18.34 -28.52
N TRP A 76 10.66 18.22 -29.16
CA TRP A 76 10.85 18.72 -30.52
C TRP A 76 11.78 17.82 -31.33
N GLY A 77 11.33 17.46 -32.53
CA GLY A 77 12.10 16.67 -33.47
C GLY A 77 12.71 15.38 -32.88
N ASP A 78 13.77 14.91 -33.52
CA ASP A 78 14.43 13.67 -33.14
C ASP A 78 15.56 13.84 -32.11
N THR A 79 16.08 15.05 -31.96
CA THR A 79 17.25 15.40 -31.13
C THR A 79 16.92 16.53 -30.16
N ASN A 80 16.09 16.24 -29.17
CA ASN A 80 15.78 17.17 -28.08
C ASN A 80 16.80 17.11 -26.94
N LEU A 81 16.75 18.10 -26.04
CA LEU A 81 17.68 18.24 -24.93
C LEU A 81 17.71 17.01 -24.01
N TYR A 82 16.53 16.49 -23.67
CA TYR A 82 16.39 15.27 -22.85
C TYR A 82 17.21 14.11 -23.42
N ARG A 83 17.09 13.81 -24.72
CA ARG A 83 17.76 12.68 -25.37
C ARG A 83 19.28 12.86 -25.39
N VAL A 84 19.77 14.04 -25.78
CA VAL A 84 21.20 14.30 -25.91
C VAL A 84 21.88 14.28 -24.53
N LEU A 85 21.26 14.92 -23.53
CA LEU A 85 21.77 14.94 -22.16
C LEU A 85 21.84 13.53 -21.57
N ASN A 86 20.76 12.76 -21.66
CA ASN A 86 20.72 11.42 -21.09
C ASN A 86 21.68 10.45 -21.81
N LYS A 87 21.87 10.60 -23.12
CA LYS A 87 22.92 9.89 -23.86
C LYS A 87 24.32 10.24 -23.31
N ALA A 88 24.59 11.51 -23.03
CA ALA A 88 25.86 11.93 -22.46
C ALA A 88 26.06 11.36 -21.05
N LEU A 89 25.04 11.39 -20.20
CA LEU A 89 25.08 10.89 -18.81
C LEU A 89 25.36 9.37 -18.70
N ARG A 90 25.16 8.60 -19.77
CA ARG A 90 25.54 7.17 -19.87
C ARG A 90 26.98 6.93 -20.30
N SER A 91 27.69 7.96 -20.76
CA SER A 91 29.05 7.83 -21.26
C SER A 91 30.03 7.53 -20.11
N GLU A 92 30.90 6.53 -20.30
CA GLU A 92 32.04 6.28 -19.40
C GLU A 92 33.05 7.44 -19.42
N ASN A 93 33.12 8.18 -20.54
CA ASN A 93 33.98 9.35 -20.66
C ASN A 93 33.37 10.54 -19.91
N ARG A 94 33.57 10.59 -18.59
CA ARG A 94 33.08 11.69 -17.74
C ARG A 94 33.73 13.04 -18.05
N GLN A 95 34.90 13.09 -18.69
CA GLN A 95 35.50 14.36 -19.11
C GLN A 95 34.65 15.06 -20.18
N ALA A 96 34.00 14.29 -21.06
CA ALA A 96 33.08 14.82 -22.06
C ALA A 96 31.81 15.42 -21.46
N LEU A 97 31.49 15.15 -20.18
CA LEU A 97 30.33 15.75 -19.50
C LEU A 97 30.57 17.19 -19.07
N LYS A 98 31.82 17.68 -19.05
CA LYS A 98 32.12 19.04 -18.60
C LYS A 98 31.37 20.12 -19.37
N ILE A 99 31.11 19.88 -20.66
CA ILE A 99 30.30 20.79 -21.49
C ILE A 99 28.85 20.95 -20.98
N TRP A 100 28.35 19.99 -20.21
CA TRP A 100 27.01 20.01 -19.61
C TRP A 100 26.97 20.63 -18.20
N PHE A 101 28.13 20.89 -17.58
CA PHE A 101 28.19 21.31 -16.19
C PHE A 101 27.47 22.64 -15.92
N PRO A 102 27.57 23.68 -16.77
CA PRO A 102 26.80 24.91 -16.60
C PRO A 102 25.28 24.65 -16.56
N TYR A 103 24.78 23.83 -17.48
CA TYR A 103 23.37 23.44 -17.52
C TYR A 103 22.96 22.59 -16.31
N LEU A 104 23.74 21.57 -15.95
CA LEU A 104 23.47 20.73 -14.78
C LEU A 104 23.46 21.54 -13.49
N LYS A 105 24.33 22.57 -13.36
CA LYS A 105 24.33 23.50 -12.23
C LYS A 105 23.04 24.30 -12.17
N LEU A 106 22.61 24.88 -13.29
CA LEU A 106 21.37 25.66 -13.38
C LEU A 106 20.16 24.79 -13.04
N PHE A 107 20.09 23.58 -13.60
CA PHE A 107 19.00 22.63 -13.43
C PHE A 107 18.91 22.10 -11.99
N ASP A 108 20.01 21.60 -11.41
CA ASP A 108 20.03 21.07 -10.02
C ASP A 108 19.68 22.16 -8.99
N THR A 109 20.16 23.39 -9.20
CA THR A 109 19.80 24.53 -8.34
C THR A 109 18.31 24.92 -8.49
N ALA A 110 17.71 24.73 -9.67
CA ALA A 110 16.27 24.91 -9.84
C ALA A 110 15.48 23.85 -9.05
N LEU A 111 15.93 22.59 -9.10
CA LEU A 111 15.33 21.48 -8.34
C LEU A 111 15.45 21.66 -6.81
N ASP A 112 16.48 22.34 -6.31
CA ASP A 112 16.60 22.68 -4.88
C ASP A 112 15.42 23.51 -4.37
N LYS A 113 14.86 24.38 -5.22
CA LYS A 113 13.75 25.27 -4.86
C LYS A 113 12.38 24.59 -4.93
N LEU A 114 12.27 23.47 -5.62
CA LEU A 114 11.02 22.76 -5.81
C LEU A 114 10.71 21.81 -4.63
N PRO A 115 9.41 21.53 -4.39
CA PRO A 115 8.99 20.62 -3.33
C PRO A 115 9.68 19.25 -3.42
N THR A 116 10.21 18.81 -2.29
CA THR A 116 10.67 17.43 -2.11
C THR A 116 9.47 16.54 -1.80
N VAL A 117 9.35 15.43 -2.50
CA VAL A 117 8.32 14.41 -2.27
C VAL A 117 8.97 13.12 -1.76
N LYS A 118 8.31 12.53 -0.76
CA LYS A 118 8.61 11.20 -0.24
C LYS A 118 7.46 10.28 -0.59
N GLU A 119 7.55 9.62 -1.73
CA GLU A 119 6.48 8.79 -2.27
C GLU A 119 7.01 7.68 -3.17
N VAL A 120 6.14 6.72 -3.48
CA VAL A 120 6.43 5.69 -4.47
C VAL A 120 6.23 6.27 -5.85
N VAL A 121 7.29 6.28 -6.64
CA VAL A 121 7.26 6.70 -8.04
C VAL A 121 7.58 5.54 -8.96
N TRP A 122 7.03 5.60 -10.17
CA TRP A 122 7.14 4.57 -11.17
C TRP A 122 7.94 5.06 -12.37
N ARG A 123 8.79 4.18 -12.90
CA ARG A 123 9.52 4.41 -14.14
C ARG A 123 9.55 3.16 -15.00
N GLY A 124 9.17 3.29 -16.26
CA GLY A 124 9.15 2.18 -17.21
C GLY A 124 10.32 2.25 -18.18
N VAL A 125 10.89 1.09 -18.53
CA VAL A 125 11.87 0.93 -19.59
C VAL A 125 11.33 -0.11 -20.59
N PRO A 126 11.25 0.21 -21.89
CA PRO A 126 10.79 -0.69 -22.95
C PRO A 126 11.90 -1.71 -23.33
N LEU A 127 12.57 -2.27 -22.32
CA LEU A 127 13.58 -3.32 -22.42
C LEU A 127 13.64 -4.08 -21.08
N ASP A 128 13.70 -5.41 -21.13
CA ASP A 128 13.90 -6.24 -19.95
C ASP A 128 15.38 -6.27 -19.53
N ILE A 129 15.71 -5.30 -18.68
CA ILE A 129 16.96 -5.23 -17.93
C ILE A 129 16.77 -5.67 -16.48
N GLY A 130 15.52 -5.86 -16.05
CA GLY A 130 15.19 -6.15 -14.66
C GLY A 130 15.86 -7.43 -14.16
N LYS A 131 15.95 -8.48 -15.00
CA LYS A 131 16.66 -9.74 -14.67
C LYS A 131 18.11 -9.60 -14.18
N ASN A 132 18.78 -8.49 -14.50
CA ASN A 132 20.18 -8.26 -14.13
C ASN A 132 20.33 -7.62 -12.75
N PHE A 133 19.23 -7.24 -12.11
CA PHE A 133 19.25 -6.71 -10.76
C PHE A 133 19.18 -7.84 -9.74
N THR A 134 19.90 -7.68 -8.63
CA THR A 134 19.89 -8.65 -7.53
C THR A 134 19.57 -7.96 -6.21
N LYS A 135 18.94 -8.69 -5.29
CA LYS A 135 18.64 -8.16 -3.95
C LYS A 135 19.89 -7.56 -3.30
N ASN A 136 19.72 -6.39 -2.69
CA ASN A 136 20.76 -5.58 -2.03
C ASN A 136 21.80 -4.94 -2.96
N GLN A 137 21.70 -5.10 -4.28
CA GLN A 137 22.53 -4.36 -5.21
C GLN A 137 22.30 -2.86 -5.03
N ILE A 138 23.40 -2.11 -4.88
CA ILE A 138 23.38 -0.65 -4.86
C ILE A 138 23.61 -0.16 -6.28
N ILE A 139 22.74 0.73 -6.73
CA ILE A 139 22.86 1.41 -8.02
C ILE A 139 22.92 2.91 -7.80
N THR A 140 23.60 3.62 -8.68
CA THR A 140 23.64 5.08 -8.67
C THR A 140 22.87 5.60 -9.88
N TRP A 141 21.92 6.48 -9.63
CA TRP A 141 21.01 7.00 -10.63
C TRP A 141 21.60 8.24 -11.30
N TRP A 142 22.32 8.04 -12.42
CA TRP A 142 22.98 9.15 -13.13
C TRP A 142 22.10 9.81 -14.19
N SER A 143 21.08 9.13 -14.69
CA SER A 143 20.15 9.68 -15.68
C SER A 143 19.17 10.66 -15.04
N ILE A 144 18.85 11.75 -15.74
CA ILE A 144 17.74 12.63 -15.35
C ILE A 144 16.52 12.11 -16.08
N ASN A 145 15.47 11.77 -15.36
CA ASN A 145 14.30 11.09 -15.91
C ASN A 145 13.06 11.47 -15.09
N SER A 146 11.96 11.81 -15.77
CA SER A 146 10.66 11.97 -15.10
C SER A 146 10.12 10.60 -14.69
N CYS A 147 9.66 10.51 -13.45
CA CYS A 147 8.90 9.42 -12.89
C CYS A 147 7.46 9.90 -12.66
N SER A 148 6.51 8.97 -12.60
CA SER A 148 5.13 9.28 -12.29
C SER A 148 4.70 8.61 -11.00
N SER A 149 3.88 9.28 -10.20
CA SER A 149 3.17 8.68 -9.06
C SER A 149 2.16 7.59 -9.52
N SER A 150 1.77 7.61 -10.81
CA SER A 150 0.80 6.69 -11.38
C SER A 150 1.45 5.57 -12.19
N VAL A 151 1.30 4.33 -11.73
CA VAL A 151 1.73 3.13 -12.47
C VAL A 151 0.99 3.00 -13.81
N ASN A 152 -0.24 3.49 -13.92
CA ASN A 152 -1.04 3.39 -15.15
C ASN A 152 -0.49 4.28 -16.26
N VAL A 153 0.02 5.48 -15.92
CA VAL A 153 0.73 6.35 -16.87
C VAL A 153 1.92 5.61 -17.47
N ILE A 154 2.69 4.91 -16.62
CA ILE A 154 3.87 4.16 -17.05
C ILE A 154 3.50 2.89 -17.82
N LYS A 155 2.44 2.17 -17.43
CA LYS A 155 1.97 0.99 -18.16
C LYS A 155 1.42 1.34 -19.55
N ASN A 156 0.69 2.45 -19.66
CA ASN A 156 0.23 2.97 -20.95
C ASN A 156 1.42 3.35 -21.85
N PHE A 157 2.44 3.98 -21.27
CA PHE A 157 3.69 4.26 -21.97
C PHE A 157 4.35 2.97 -22.52
N LEU A 158 4.43 1.91 -21.71
CA LEU A 158 5.02 0.64 -22.11
C LEU A 158 4.21 -0.11 -23.18
N SER A 159 3.01 0.33 -23.54
CA SER A 159 2.24 -0.15 -24.71
C SER A 159 2.12 -1.68 -24.87
N ASN A 160 2.06 -2.43 -23.76
CA ASN A 160 2.09 -3.90 -23.72
C ASN A 160 3.39 -4.55 -24.27
N ASP A 161 4.52 -3.84 -24.24
CA ASP A 161 5.82 -4.38 -24.64
C ASP A 161 6.14 -5.65 -23.85
N LYS A 162 6.24 -6.75 -24.59
CA LYS A 162 6.70 -8.04 -24.10
C LYS A 162 8.21 -7.90 -23.94
N ASN A 163 8.71 -7.95 -22.70
CA ASN A 163 10.09 -7.68 -22.27
C ASN A 163 10.37 -6.21 -21.92
N SER A 164 9.70 -5.70 -20.88
CA SER A 164 9.97 -4.38 -20.30
C SER A 164 10.43 -4.49 -18.84
N THR A 165 11.02 -3.41 -18.32
CA THR A 165 11.34 -3.28 -16.89
C THR A 165 10.52 -2.17 -16.29
N LEU A 166 9.81 -2.47 -15.21
CA LEU A 166 9.09 -1.48 -14.42
C LEU A 166 9.83 -1.27 -13.10
N PHE A 167 10.35 -0.08 -12.88
CA PHE A 167 10.91 0.34 -11.61
C PHE A 167 9.81 0.87 -10.70
N LEU A 168 9.68 0.24 -9.54
CA LEU A 168 8.96 0.78 -8.38
C LEU A 168 10.02 1.40 -7.49
N ILE A 169 9.96 2.72 -7.29
CA ILE A 169 11.01 3.47 -6.61
C ILE A 169 10.42 4.15 -5.38
N GLU A 170 10.85 3.74 -4.20
CA GLU A 170 10.60 4.46 -2.95
C GLU A 170 11.56 5.66 -2.90
N ALA A 171 11.12 6.79 -3.44
CA ALA A 171 11.89 8.02 -3.46
C ALA A 171 11.72 8.77 -2.14
N VAL A 172 12.81 9.30 -1.61
CA VAL A 172 12.83 10.13 -0.39
C VAL A 172 13.23 11.57 -0.68
N ASN A 173 14.00 11.78 -1.77
CA ASN A 173 14.45 13.08 -2.24
C ASN A 173 13.92 13.43 -3.64
N GLY A 174 12.79 12.84 -4.05
CA GLY A 174 12.14 13.13 -5.34
C GLY A 174 11.75 14.60 -5.44
N LYS A 175 11.86 15.20 -6.63
CA LYS A 175 11.55 16.61 -6.86
C LYS A 175 10.35 16.76 -7.76
N LYS A 176 9.28 17.34 -7.22
CA LYS A 176 8.03 17.55 -7.97
C LYS A 176 8.20 18.72 -8.93
N ILE A 177 8.15 18.43 -10.22
CA ILE A 177 8.28 19.43 -11.30
C ILE A 177 6.95 19.72 -12.00
N SER A 178 5.86 19.06 -11.59
CA SER A 178 4.51 19.28 -12.14
C SER A 178 4.17 20.77 -12.23
N GLY A 179 3.70 21.21 -13.40
CA GLY A 179 3.40 22.63 -13.67
C GLY A 179 4.60 23.51 -14.04
N TYR A 180 5.82 22.95 -14.09
CA TYR A 180 7.02 23.62 -14.64
C TYR A 180 7.50 23.00 -15.94
N THR A 181 6.73 22.06 -16.48
CA THR A 181 7.05 21.28 -17.68
C THR A 181 6.13 21.69 -18.83
N GLU A 182 6.41 21.22 -20.05
CA GLU A 182 5.50 21.40 -21.20
C GLU A 182 4.11 20.75 -20.96
N TYR A 183 4.01 19.85 -19.97
CA TYR A 183 2.83 19.08 -19.66
C TYR A 183 2.26 19.49 -18.31
N GLU A 184 1.58 20.64 -18.28
CA GLU A 184 1.09 21.27 -17.04
C GLU A 184 0.17 20.38 -16.18
N ASN A 185 -0.45 19.36 -16.78
CA ASN A 185 -1.38 18.43 -16.13
C ASN A 185 -0.76 17.06 -15.78
N GLU A 186 0.53 16.85 -16.04
CA GLU A 186 1.21 15.60 -15.69
C GLU A 186 1.82 15.68 -14.29
N ASP A 187 1.66 14.60 -13.50
CA ASP A 187 2.32 14.48 -12.22
C ASP A 187 3.74 13.93 -12.42
N GLU A 188 4.70 14.84 -12.55
CA GLU A 188 6.09 14.54 -12.88
C GLU A 188 7.04 14.77 -11.70
N ILE A 189 7.83 13.75 -11.41
CA ILE A 189 8.80 13.74 -10.32
C ILE A 189 10.17 13.38 -10.87
N ILE A 190 11.19 14.21 -10.62
CA ILE A 190 12.57 13.91 -10.97
C ILE A 190 13.31 13.31 -9.77
N LEU A 191 13.99 12.18 -10.00
CA LEU A 191 15.00 11.65 -9.09
C LEU A 191 16.31 12.40 -9.30
N ARG A 192 16.97 12.81 -8.21
CA ARG A 192 18.22 13.56 -8.32
C ARG A 192 19.33 12.72 -8.96
N MET A 193 20.14 13.40 -9.76
CA MET A 193 21.34 12.80 -10.31
C MET A 193 22.32 12.45 -9.18
N GLY A 194 22.81 11.22 -9.19
CA GLY A 194 23.71 10.68 -8.19
C GLY A 194 23.01 10.09 -6.96
N SER A 195 21.67 10.11 -6.89
CA SER A 195 20.93 9.38 -5.86
C SER A 195 21.29 7.90 -5.90
N GLN A 196 21.55 7.31 -4.73
CA GLN A 196 21.83 5.89 -4.62
C GLN A 196 20.55 5.14 -4.28
N PHE A 197 20.36 3.98 -4.89
CA PHE A 197 19.21 3.14 -4.64
C PHE A 197 19.66 1.72 -4.32
N ARG A 198 19.00 1.11 -3.36
CA ARG A 198 19.17 -0.30 -3.04
C ARG A 198 18.03 -1.10 -3.67
N VAL A 199 18.37 -2.16 -4.37
CA VAL A 199 17.39 -3.14 -4.85
C VAL A 199 16.81 -3.90 -3.65
N LYS A 200 15.53 -3.71 -3.35
CA LYS A 200 14.85 -4.23 -2.15
C LYS A 200 14.73 -5.75 -2.14
N SER A 201 14.47 -6.32 -3.29
CA SER A 201 14.26 -7.77 -3.49
C SER A 201 14.78 -8.18 -4.87
N ASN A 202 14.94 -9.49 -5.07
CA ASN A 202 15.13 -9.97 -6.44
C ASN A 202 13.95 -9.46 -7.30
N PRO A 203 14.21 -9.06 -8.55
CA PRO A 203 13.22 -8.59 -9.49
C PRO A 203 12.06 -9.58 -9.61
N LEU A 204 10.83 -9.05 -9.66
CA LEU A 204 9.63 -9.87 -9.79
C LEU A 204 9.42 -10.22 -11.27
N ASP A 205 9.48 -11.50 -11.60
CA ASP A 205 9.08 -12.02 -12.91
C ASP A 205 7.60 -11.71 -13.19
N CYS A 206 7.35 -11.06 -14.33
CA CYS A 206 6.01 -10.82 -14.85
C CYS A 206 5.77 -11.68 -16.09
N LEU A 207 4.49 -11.84 -16.46
CA LEU A 207 4.11 -12.51 -17.70
C LEU A 207 4.85 -11.89 -18.90
N HIS A 208 5.24 -12.73 -19.85
CA HIS A 208 5.93 -12.34 -21.10
C HIS A 208 7.36 -11.78 -20.93
N GLY A 209 8.11 -12.18 -19.89
CA GLY A 209 9.54 -11.87 -19.77
C GLY A 209 9.85 -10.45 -19.30
N SER A 210 8.88 -9.77 -18.68
CA SER A 210 9.08 -8.45 -18.10
C SER A 210 9.39 -8.57 -16.60
N HIS A 211 10.04 -7.57 -16.02
CA HIS A 211 10.40 -7.58 -14.60
C HIS A 211 9.96 -6.31 -13.88
N VAL A 212 9.58 -6.44 -12.61
CA VAL A 212 9.46 -5.30 -11.68
C VAL A 212 10.69 -5.25 -10.78
N VAL A 213 11.43 -4.14 -10.81
CA VAL A 213 12.57 -3.89 -9.92
C VAL A 213 12.15 -2.90 -8.85
N HIS A 214 12.24 -3.32 -7.60
CA HIS A 214 11.93 -2.48 -6.45
C HIS A 214 13.20 -1.79 -5.94
N LEU A 215 13.27 -0.46 -6.06
CA LEU A 215 14.36 0.38 -5.61
C LEU A 215 13.94 1.19 -4.37
N ILE A 216 14.84 1.30 -3.40
CA ILE A 216 14.69 2.21 -2.25
C ILE A 216 15.83 3.21 -2.28
N GLU A 217 15.52 4.51 -2.27
CA GLU A 217 16.53 5.54 -2.19
C GLU A 217 17.28 5.46 -0.85
N ILE A 218 18.61 5.54 -0.91
CA ILE A 218 19.50 5.59 0.26
C ILE A 218 19.62 7.06 0.65
N ASP A 219 19.29 7.38 1.90
CA ASP A 219 19.36 8.73 2.44
C ASP A 219 20.61 8.89 3.33
N ASP A 220 21.59 9.64 2.82
CA ASP A 220 22.88 9.86 3.50
C ASP A 220 22.74 10.56 4.87
N ASN A 221 21.59 11.18 5.18
CA ASN A 221 21.36 11.87 6.45
C ASN A 221 20.99 10.95 7.63
N ASN A 222 20.65 9.68 7.38
CA ASN A 222 20.30 8.71 8.43
C ASN A 222 21.42 7.69 8.76
N ASP A 223 22.54 7.71 8.03
CA ASP A 223 23.52 6.61 8.03
C ASP A 223 24.90 6.95 8.63
N GLN A 224 25.11 8.16 9.19
CA GLN A 224 26.34 8.42 9.97
C GLN A 224 26.36 7.69 11.33
N THR A 225 25.22 7.20 11.80
CA THR A 225 25.10 6.35 13.01
C THR A 225 25.32 4.86 12.74
N LEU A 226 25.41 4.41 11.48
CA LEU A 226 25.56 2.98 11.15
C LEU A 226 27.00 2.53 10.94
N ALA A 227 27.93 3.43 10.62
CA ALA A 227 29.33 3.07 10.39
C ALA A 227 30.07 2.60 11.67
N SER A 228 29.62 3.03 12.85
CA SER A 228 30.19 2.61 14.14
C SER A 228 29.69 1.27 14.65
N THR A 229 28.58 0.75 14.13
CA THR A 229 27.92 -0.47 14.62
C THR A 229 28.35 -1.72 13.87
N ILE A 230 29.13 -1.58 12.78
CA ILE A 230 29.52 -2.70 11.89
C ILE A 230 30.64 -3.57 12.49
N ASN A 231 31.37 -3.12 13.50
CA ASN A 231 32.42 -3.94 14.15
C ASN A 231 31.93 -4.87 15.26
N GLU A 232 30.67 -4.77 15.68
CA GLU A 232 30.09 -5.65 16.70
C GLU A 232 28.70 -6.11 16.24
N MET A 233 28.65 -7.17 15.42
CA MET A 233 27.60 -8.21 15.44
C MET A 233 27.69 -9.08 14.18
N HIS A 234 28.70 -9.95 14.16
CA HIS A 234 28.55 -11.24 13.50
C HIS A 234 27.52 -12.06 14.29
N THR A 235 26.23 -11.89 14.02
CA THR A 235 25.21 -12.94 14.23
C THR A 235 23.90 -12.52 13.55
N THR A 236 23.52 -13.32 12.55
CA THR A 236 22.20 -13.50 11.93
C THR A 236 21.04 -12.63 12.44
N ALA A 237 20.58 -11.70 11.60
CA ALA A 237 19.22 -11.17 11.67
C ALA A 237 18.64 -10.95 10.26
N LYS A 238 17.63 -11.75 9.90
CA LYS A 238 16.77 -11.55 8.73
C LYS A 238 15.84 -10.36 9.00
N PRO A 239 15.66 -9.40 8.08
CA PRO A 239 14.65 -8.36 8.24
C PRO A 239 13.27 -8.88 7.83
N SER A 240 12.32 -8.51 8.67
CA SER A 240 10.93 -8.95 8.77
C SER A 240 9.97 -8.19 7.84
N TYR A 241 9.21 -8.91 7.02
CA TYR A 241 8.00 -8.46 6.31
C TYR A 241 6.81 -8.38 7.27
N ILE A 242 6.32 -7.19 7.59
CA ILE A 242 5.20 -7.04 8.52
C ILE A 242 4.02 -6.39 7.79
N ASN A 243 2.94 -7.15 7.70
CA ASN A 243 1.51 -6.81 7.71
C ASN A 243 1.04 -5.38 7.41
N THR A 244 1.60 -4.67 6.43
CA THR A 244 0.81 -3.63 5.78
C THR A 244 -0.19 -4.36 4.88
N LEU A 245 -1.44 -4.51 5.34
CA LEU A 245 -2.59 -4.62 4.44
C LEU A 245 -2.34 -3.58 3.34
N MET A 246 -2.13 -4.03 2.10
CA MET A 246 -2.11 -3.12 0.95
C MET A 246 -3.45 -2.40 0.98
N ILE A 247 -3.47 -1.17 1.48
CA ILE A 247 -4.67 -0.36 1.52
C ILE A 247 -5.10 -0.22 0.06
N PRO A 248 -6.26 -0.77 -0.33
CA PRO A 248 -6.63 -0.80 -1.73
C PRO A 248 -6.88 0.63 -2.19
N ASN A 249 -6.42 0.98 -3.38
CA ASN A 249 -6.82 2.22 -4.05
C ASN A 249 -8.05 1.89 -4.89
N ILE A 250 -9.24 2.24 -4.40
CA ILE A 250 -10.50 1.95 -5.06
C ILE A 250 -11.07 3.26 -5.59
N PRO A 251 -11.07 3.48 -6.92
CA PRO A 251 -11.68 4.66 -7.52
C PRO A 251 -13.14 4.85 -7.05
N VAL A 252 -13.55 6.09 -6.84
CA VAL A 252 -14.89 6.43 -6.31
C VAL A 252 -16.02 5.90 -7.21
N ASP A 253 -15.78 5.79 -8.51
CA ASP A 253 -16.72 5.28 -9.50
C ASP A 253 -16.70 3.74 -9.66
N THR A 254 -15.83 3.04 -8.91
CA THR A 254 -15.76 1.57 -8.93
C THR A 254 -17.12 0.96 -8.64
N ARG A 255 -17.51 0.00 -9.48
CA ARG A 255 -18.72 -0.81 -9.30
C ARG A 255 -18.33 -2.28 -9.24
N TRP A 256 -18.99 -3.02 -8.37
CA TRP A 256 -18.85 -4.47 -8.30
C TRP A 256 -19.91 -5.15 -9.14
N VAL A 257 -19.52 -6.24 -9.80
CA VAL A 257 -20.43 -7.16 -10.46
C VAL A 257 -21.39 -7.70 -9.40
N GLN A 258 -22.69 -7.50 -9.59
CA GLN A 258 -23.74 -7.90 -8.65
C GLN A 258 -24.06 -9.41 -8.73
N ASN A 259 -23.11 -10.24 -9.11
CA ASN A 259 -23.25 -11.69 -9.21
C ASN A 259 -22.06 -12.31 -8.46
N GLY A 260 -22.21 -12.45 -7.15
CA GLY A 260 -21.20 -13.03 -6.28
C GLY A 260 -20.94 -14.49 -6.61
N VAL A 261 -19.66 -14.88 -6.53
CA VAL A 261 -19.23 -16.26 -6.72
C VAL A 261 -18.82 -16.83 -5.38
N THR A 262 -19.43 -17.94 -4.96
CA THR A 262 -18.98 -18.69 -3.78
C THR A 262 -17.58 -19.25 -4.05
N ILE A 263 -16.63 -18.92 -3.19
CA ILE A 263 -15.23 -19.35 -3.28
C ILE A 263 -14.78 -20.26 -2.14
N ALA A 264 -15.56 -20.32 -1.05
CA ALA A 264 -15.37 -21.25 0.07
C ALA A 264 -16.72 -21.49 0.76
N GLY A 265 -16.94 -22.71 1.25
CA GLY A 265 -18.20 -23.11 1.89
C GLY A 265 -19.39 -23.15 0.93
N GLY A 266 -20.58 -22.82 1.42
CA GLY A 266 -21.82 -22.75 0.62
C GLY A 266 -22.49 -24.10 0.34
N LEU A 267 -22.03 -25.18 0.99
CA LEU A 267 -22.61 -26.53 0.92
C LEU A 267 -23.39 -26.89 2.20
N GLY A 268 -24.01 -25.87 2.81
CA GLY A 268 -24.67 -25.97 4.11
C GLY A 268 -23.69 -25.88 5.28
N ALA A 269 -24.27 -25.75 6.48
CA ALA A 269 -23.52 -25.77 7.73
C ALA A 269 -23.04 -27.19 8.04
N GLY A 270 -21.75 -27.36 8.35
CA GLY A 270 -21.21 -28.66 8.72
C GLY A 270 -19.70 -28.65 8.96
N GLU A 271 -19.17 -29.81 9.37
CA GLU A 271 -17.77 -29.99 9.78
C GLU A 271 -16.86 -30.53 8.67
N ALA A 272 -17.42 -30.91 7.51
CA ALA A 272 -16.63 -31.34 6.36
C ALA A 272 -15.67 -30.22 5.92
N THR A 273 -14.58 -30.57 5.24
CA THR A 273 -13.55 -29.60 4.82
C THR A 273 -14.02 -28.63 3.74
N ASN A 274 -15.15 -28.90 3.08
CA ASN A 274 -15.83 -28.01 2.15
C ASN A 274 -17.05 -27.30 2.76
N GLN A 275 -17.31 -27.49 4.06
CA GLN A 275 -18.40 -26.85 4.80
C GLN A 275 -17.84 -25.89 5.85
N LEU A 276 -18.51 -24.76 6.00
CA LEU A 276 -18.25 -23.78 7.05
C LEU A 276 -19.45 -23.76 8.00
N ARG A 277 -19.29 -23.20 9.20
CA ARG A 277 -20.37 -22.96 10.14
C ARG A 277 -20.13 -21.67 10.93
N ASP A 278 -20.98 -20.68 10.64
CA ASP A 278 -20.90 -19.32 11.18
C ASP A 278 -19.47 -18.71 11.05
N PRO A 279 -18.90 -18.65 9.82
CA PRO A 279 -17.56 -18.09 9.63
C PRO A 279 -17.56 -16.59 9.94
N HIS A 280 -16.52 -16.08 10.61
CA HIS A 280 -16.43 -14.66 11.00
C HIS A 280 -15.40 -13.87 10.18
N GLY A 281 -14.13 -13.94 10.58
CA GLY A 281 -13.02 -13.22 9.98
C GLY A 281 -12.39 -14.01 8.85
N LEU A 282 -11.80 -13.27 7.90
CA LEU A 282 -11.03 -13.85 6.82
C LEU A 282 -9.78 -13.01 6.56
N PHE A 283 -8.71 -13.66 6.15
CA PHE A 283 -7.50 -13.02 5.64
C PHE A 283 -7.12 -13.65 4.30
N ILE A 284 -6.69 -12.82 3.34
CA ILE A 284 -6.19 -13.29 2.05
C ILE A 284 -4.75 -12.82 1.88
N ASP A 285 -3.85 -13.75 1.58
CA ASP A 285 -2.45 -13.44 1.30
C ASP A 285 -2.21 -13.09 -0.19
N ASP A 286 -0.99 -12.66 -0.52
CA ASP A 286 -0.64 -12.26 -1.89
C ASP A 286 -0.65 -13.43 -2.88
N ASN A 287 -0.62 -14.68 -2.37
CA ASN A 287 -0.75 -15.90 -3.17
C ASN A 287 -2.21 -16.31 -3.37
N GLN A 288 -3.17 -15.48 -2.96
CA GLN A 288 -4.61 -15.76 -2.99
C GLN A 288 -5.01 -16.97 -2.14
N THR A 289 -4.23 -17.25 -1.09
CA THR A 289 -4.60 -18.19 -0.04
C THR A 289 -5.55 -17.48 0.91
N ILE A 290 -6.72 -18.09 1.13
CA ILE A 290 -7.78 -17.56 1.99
C ILE A 290 -7.75 -18.33 3.29
N VAL A 291 -7.58 -17.64 4.41
CA VAL A 291 -7.65 -18.21 5.76
C VAL A 291 -8.91 -17.69 6.43
N ILE A 292 -9.74 -18.60 6.93
CA ILE A 292 -11.08 -18.30 7.44
C ILE A 292 -11.18 -18.80 8.88
N ALA A 293 -11.65 -17.93 9.77
CA ALA A 293 -12.09 -18.33 11.11
C ALA A 293 -13.47 -18.99 10.99
N ASP A 294 -13.49 -20.33 11.03
CA ASP A 294 -14.69 -21.16 10.95
C ASP A 294 -15.25 -21.35 12.38
N SER A 295 -15.85 -20.27 12.87
CA SER A 295 -16.04 -20.01 14.31
C SER A 295 -16.76 -21.13 15.02
N TRP A 296 -17.90 -21.59 14.51
CA TRP A 296 -18.71 -22.59 15.20
C TRP A 296 -18.20 -24.03 15.04
N ASN A 297 -17.29 -24.26 14.08
CA ASN A 297 -16.54 -25.51 14.01
C ASN A 297 -15.25 -25.44 14.84
N HIS A 298 -15.01 -24.34 15.55
CA HIS A 298 -13.88 -24.14 16.47
C HIS A 298 -12.52 -24.42 15.80
N ARG A 299 -12.36 -23.91 14.57
CA ARG A 299 -11.18 -24.16 13.75
C ARG A 299 -10.87 -22.98 12.83
N VAL A 300 -9.67 -22.97 12.30
CA VAL A 300 -9.27 -22.09 11.18
C VAL A 300 -8.98 -22.97 9.99
N VAL A 301 -9.54 -22.60 8.83
CA VAL A 301 -9.42 -23.37 7.60
C VAL A 301 -8.80 -22.50 6.51
N GLN A 302 -7.91 -23.10 5.74
CA GLN A 302 -7.24 -22.49 4.61
C GLN A 302 -7.82 -23.04 3.29
N TRP A 303 -8.15 -22.16 2.36
CA TRP A 303 -8.52 -22.49 0.98
C TRP A 303 -7.57 -21.83 -0.01
N LYS A 304 -7.28 -22.53 -1.11
CA LYS A 304 -6.77 -21.89 -2.32
C LYS A 304 -7.94 -21.63 -3.26
N ILE A 305 -7.90 -20.50 -3.97
CA ILE A 305 -8.94 -20.20 -4.95
C ILE A 305 -8.97 -21.30 -6.02
N GLY A 306 -10.14 -21.89 -6.21
CA GLY A 306 -10.38 -22.99 -7.15
C GLY A 306 -10.42 -24.37 -6.50
N ASP A 307 -9.97 -24.52 -5.26
CA ASP A 307 -10.05 -25.79 -4.54
C ASP A 307 -11.48 -26.06 -4.07
N ALA A 308 -11.93 -27.30 -4.22
CA ALA A 308 -13.24 -27.74 -3.75
C ALA A 308 -13.31 -27.93 -2.22
N ASN A 309 -12.18 -28.13 -1.55
CA ASN A 309 -12.07 -28.44 -0.13
C ASN A 309 -11.00 -27.57 0.51
N GLY A 310 -11.23 -27.15 1.76
CA GLY A 310 -10.25 -26.46 2.58
C GLY A 310 -9.37 -27.42 3.34
N GLN A 311 -8.38 -26.87 4.02
CA GLN A 311 -7.47 -27.58 4.91
C GLN A 311 -7.51 -26.95 6.29
N VAL A 312 -7.75 -27.74 7.34
CA VAL A 312 -7.72 -27.24 8.71
C VAL A 312 -6.26 -26.91 9.07
N VAL A 313 -5.99 -25.66 9.44
CA VAL A 313 -4.65 -25.15 9.74
C VAL A 313 -4.45 -24.76 11.20
N ALA A 314 -5.54 -24.63 11.97
CA ALA A 314 -5.52 -24.50 13.42
C ALA A 314 -6.84 -24.99 14.04
N GLY A 315 -6.78 -25.50 15.27
CA GLY A 315 -7.93 -26.12 15.94
C GLY A 315 -8.40 -27.40 15.24
N GLY A 316 -9.72 -27.62 15.19
CA GLY A 316 -10.31 -28.81 14.55
C GLY A 316 -10.35 -30.07 15.42
N HIS A 317 -9.97 -29.96 16.70
CA HIS A 317 -10.06 -31.02 17.71
C HIS A 317 -11.25 -30.82 18.65
N GLY A 318 -12.35 -30.30 18.11
CA GLY A 318 -13.56 -29.91 18.85
C GLY A 318 -13.38 -28.65 19.69
N GLN A 319 -14.48 -28.20 20.28
CA GLN A 319 -14.51 -27.07 21.20
C GLN A 319 -13.65 -27.36 22.45
N GLY A 320 -12.83 -26.39 22.86
CA GLY A 320 -12.18 -26.43 24.16
C GLY A 320 -11.04 -25.44 24.29
N ASN A 321 -10.30 -25.50 25.40
CA ASN A 321 -9.28 -24.52 25.78
C ASN A 321 -7.85 -25.07 25.81
N ARG A 322 -7.65 -26.34 25.42
CA ARG A 322 -6.31 -26.91 25.26
C ARG A 322 -5.52 -26.16 24.18
N LEU A 323 -4.21 -26.37 24.13
CA LEU A 323 -3.35 -25.70 23.15
C LEU A 323 -3.60 -26.19 21.72
N ASP A 324 -4.14 -27.40 21.53
CA ASP A 324 -4.58 -27.94 20.24
C ASP A 324 -6.04 -27.59 19.88
N GLN A 325 -6.75 -26.86 20.75
CA GLN A 325 -8.16 -26.52 20.56
C GLN A 325 -8.38 -25.02 20.44
N LEU A 326 -9.44 -24.66 19.74
CA LEU A 326 -10.00 -23.30 19.74
C LEU A 326 -11.43 -23.36 20.28
N ASN A 327 -12.00 -22.21 20.59
CA ASN A 327 -13.38 -22.05 20.99
C ASN A 327 -13.94 -20.77 20.38
N CYS A 328 -14.64 -20.90 19.26
CA CYS A 328 -15.25 -19.77 18.55
C CYS A 328 -14.23 -18.72 18.12
N PRO A 329 -13.21 -19.10 17.30
CA PRO A 329 -12.28 -18.13 16.78
C PRO A 329 -13.04 -17.11 15.90
N THR A 330 -12.81 -15.83 16.12
CA THR A 330 -13.56 -14.77 15.41
C THR A 330 -12.74 -14.08 14.33
N ASP A 331 -11.42 -14.04 14.46
CA ASP A 331 -10.56 -13.37 13.51
C ASP A 331 -9.17 -14.01 13.45
N VAL A 332 -8.51 -13.85 12.32
CA VAL A 332 -7.21 -14.45 12.06
C VAL A 332 -6.39 -13.56 11.14
N LEU A 333 -5.10 -13.40 11.46
CA LEU A 333 -4.12 -12.81 10.55
C LEU A 333 -2.92 -13.75 10.38
N ILE A 334 -2.19 -13.56 9.29
CA ILE A 334 -0.93 -14.25 9.04
C ILE A 334 0.22 -13.32 9.44
N ASP A 335 1.07 -13.73 10.37
CA ASP A 335 2.37 -13.10 10.61
C ASP A 335 3.38 -13.70 9.62
N ARG A 336 3.71 -12.94 8.58
CA ARG A 336 4.61 -13.39 7.50
C ARG A 336 6.05 -13.60 7.96
N ASN A 337 6.46 -13.02 9.09
CA ASN A 337 7.82 -13.15 9.61
C ASN A 337 8.09 -14.51 10.21
N THR A 338 7.13 -14.93 11.01
CA THR A 338 7.18 -16.23 11.67
C THR A 338 6.43 -17.28 10.87
N ASN A 339 5.78 -16.88 9.76
CA ASN A 339 4.81 -17.65 8.98
C ASN A 339 3.93 -18.48 9.92
N SER A 340 3.22 -17.74 10.76
CA SER A 340 2.31 -18.23 11.79
C SER A 340 0.98 -17.53 11.69
N LEU A 341 -0.08 -18.18 12.13
CA LEU A 341 -1.38 -17.55 12.33
C LEU A 341 -1.39 -16.84 13.69
N ILE A 342 -2.00 -15.67 13.77
CA ILE A 342 -2.42 -15.05 15.03
C ILE A 342 -3.94 -15.03 15.03
N ILE A 343 -4.55 -15.65 16.03
CA ILE A 343 -5.98 -15.98 16.05
C ILE A 343 -6.61 -15.37 17.29
N CYS A 344 -7.70 -14.62 17.10
CA CYS A 344 -8.62 -14.26 18.18
C CYS A 344 -9.40 -15.52 18.56
N ASP A 345 -9.09 -16.13 19.69
CA ASP A 345 -9.79 -17.30 20.23
C ASP A 345 -10.84 -16.84 21.25
N TRP A 346 -11.88 -16.17 20.74
CA TRP A 346 -12.81 -15.33 21.49
C TRP A 346 -13.47 -16.07 22.66
N GLY A 347 -13.95 -17.30 22.45
CA GLY A 347 -14.61 -18.09 23.50
C GLY A 347 -13.68 -18.58 24.60
N ASN A 348 -12.36 -18.60 24.35
CA ASN A 348 -11.33 -18.88 25.36
C ASN A 348 -10.71 -17.61 25.96
N ARG A 349 -11.19 -16.42 25.57
CA ARG A 349 -10.69 -15.12 26.04
C ARG A 349 -9.18 -14.96 25.86
N ARG A 350 -8.64 -15.37 24.71
CA ARG A 350 -7.20 -15.33 24.45
C ARG A 350 -6.87 -15.02 22.99
N VAL A 351 -5.63 -14.64 22.77
CA VAL A 351 -5.01 -14.54 21.44
C VAL A 351 -3.92 -15.60 21.35
N VAL A 352 -3.97 -16.44 20.32
CA VAL A 352 -3.01 -17.53 20.14
C VAL A 352 -2.20 -17.36 18.86
N ARG A 353 -0.93 -17.78 18.90
CA ARG A 353 -0.08 -17.95 17.72
C ARG A 353 -0.03 -19.42 17.32
N TRP A 354 -0.22 -19.72 16.05
CA TRP A 354 -0.12 -21.07 15.50
C TRP A 354 0.97 -21.13 14.43
N SER A 355 2.10 -21.78 14.72
CA SER A 355 3.25 -21.85 13.81
C SER A 355 3.06 -22.91 12.72
N HIS A 356 3.37 -22.57 11.47
CA HIS A 356 3.37 -23.54 10.35
C HIS A 356 4.72 -24.24 10.14
N HIS A 357 5.80 -23.78 10.78
CA HIS A 357 7.16 -24.30 10.53
C HIS A 357 7.54 -25.54 11.34
N SER A 358 6.82 -25.83 12.42
CA SER A 358 7.30 -26.74 13.47
C SER A 358 6.64 -28.12 13.45
N GLY A 359 5.70 -28.40 12.53
CA GLY A 359 4.89 -29.62 12.60
C GLY A 359 4.05 -29.73 13.89
N THR A 360 3.95 -28.63 14.64
CA THR A 360 3.23 -28.54 15.91
C THR A 360 1.75 -28.31 15.63
N THR A 361 0.90 -29.17 16.19
CA THR A 361 -0.56 -29.03 16.14
C THR A 361 -1.12 -28.21 17.30
N GLN A 362 -0.27 -27.46 18.00
CA GLN A 362 -0.63 -26.69 19.19
C GLN A 362 -0.29 -25.21 19.01
N GLY A 363 -1.17 -24.34 19.49
CA GLY A 363 -0.97 -22.89 19.58
C GLY A 363 -0.23 -22.46 20.85
N GLU A 364 0.40 -21.30 20.77
CA GLU A 364 1.04 -20.57 21.87
C GLU A 364 0.14 -19.42 22.31
N ILE A 365 -0.12 -19.25 23.61
CA ILE A 365 -0.93 -18.15 24.12
C ILE A 365 -0.08 -16.86 24.13
N LEU A 366 -0.42 -15.91 23.26
CA LEU A 366 0.21 -14.60 23.22
C LEU A 366 -0.35 -13.69 24.31
N LEU A 367 -1.68 -13.66 24.45
CA LEU A 367 -2.41 -12.83 25.40
C LEU A 367 -3.59 -13.62 25.96
N ASP A 368 -3.92 -13.40 27.22
CA ASP A 368 -5.05 -14.00 27.92
C ASP A 368 -5.94 -12.92 28.55
N ASN A 369 -7.12 -13.32 29.01
CA ASN A 369 -8.12 -12.45 29.62
C ASN A 369 -8.55 -11.25 28.73
N ILE A 370 -8.72 -11.52 27.44
CA ILE A 370 -9.18 -10.57 26.42
C ILE A 370 -10.26 -11.25 25.58
N MET A 371 -11.46 -10.66 25.48
CA MET A 371 -12.47 -11.11 24.52
C MET A 371 -12.19 -10.51 23.14
N CYS A 372 -11.10 -11.00 22.52
CA CYS A 372 -10.59 -10.58 21.21
C CYS A 372 -11.63 -10.83 20.13
N ALA A 373 -12.27 -9.78 19.62
CA ALA A 373 -13.23 -9.90 18.52
C ALA A 373 -12.55 -9.76 17.15
N ALA A 374 -11.58 -8.86 17.05
CA ALA A 374 -10.79 -8.63 15.85
C ALA A 374 -9.37 -8.21 16.21
N LEU A 375 -8.44 -8.47 15.28
CA LEU A 375 -7.04 -8.10 15.44
C LEU A 375 -6.42 -7.60 14.12
N THR A 376 -5.45 -6.70 14.22
CA THR A 376 -4.61 -6.31 13.08
C THR A 376 -3.20 -6.01 13.56
N MET A 377 -2.23 -5.99 12.65
CA MET A 377 -0.85 -5.65 12.98
C MET A 377 -0.34 -4.58 12.03
N ASP A 378 0.28 -3.52 12.58
CA ASP A 378 0.89 -2.48 11.75
C ASP A 378 2.31 -2.85 11.28
N ASP A 379 2.89 -2.02 10.42
CA ASP A 379 4.23 -2.17 9.87
C ASP A 379 5.35 -2.10 10.93
N GLN A 380 5.05 -1.54 12.11
CA GLN A 380 5.94 -1.46 13.26
C GLN A 380 5.82 -2.66 14.20
N LYS A 381 5.04 -3.69 13.84
CA LYS A 381 4.75 -4.90 14.64
C LYS A 381 3.91 -4.65 15.89
N TYR A 382 3.15 -3.56 15.95
CA TYR A 382 2.16 -3.43 17.00
C TYR A 382 0.93 -4.25 16.64
N LEU A 383 0.52 -5.12 17.56
CA LEU A 383 -0.74 -5.87 17.49
C LEU A 383 -1.85 -5.01 18.10
N TYR A 384 -2.88 -4.73 17.33
CA TYR A 384 -4.07 -4.02 17.78
C TYR A 384 -5.19 -5.05 17.94
N ILE A 385 -5.88 -4.98 19.08
CA ILE A 385 -6.94 -5.93 19.43
C ILE A 385 -8.16 -5.15 19.89
N SER A 386 -9.31 -5.53 19.33
CA SER A 386 -10.61 -5.09 19.83
C SER A 386 -11.07 -6.04 20.94
N ASP A 387 -11.21 -5.53 22.16
CA ASP A 387 -11.68 -6.28 23.33
C ASP A 387 -13.15 -5.96 23.60
N THR A 388 -14.01 -6.93 23.33
CA THR A 388 -15.46 -6.77 23.50
C THR A 388 -15.93 -6.76 24.95
N ASP A 389 -15.13 -7.30 25.88
CA ASP A 389 -15.44 -7.28 27.32
C ASP A 389 -15.11 -5.91 27.95
N LYS A 390 -14.01 -5.31 27.50
CA LYS A 390 -13.54 -4.02 28.01
C LYS A 390 -14.07 -2.82 27.21
N HIS A 391 -14.74 -3.06 26.10
CA HIS A 391 -15.29 -2.02 25.23
C HIS A 391 -14.20 -1.01 24.78
N GLU A 392 -13.07 -1.54 24.33
CA GLU A 392 -11.91 -0.73 23.93
C GLU A 392 -11.04 -1.45 22.89
N VAL A 393 -10.19 -0.68 22.21
CA VAL A 393 -9.11 -1.21 21.39
C VAL A 393 -7.77 -0.93 22.06
N ARG A 394 -6.94 -1.96 22.17
CA ARG A 394 -5.58 -1.87 22.72
C ARG A 394 -4.53 -2.19 21.68
N ARG A 395 -3.41 -1.49 21.77
CA ARG A 395 -2.18 -1.70 21.02
C ARG A 395 -1.12 -2.35 21.91
N TYR A 396 -0.53 -3.44 21.44
CA TYR A 396 0.49 -4.22 22.13
C TYR A 396 1.76 -4.27 21.29
N GLN A 397 2.93 -4.04 21.90
CA GLN A 397 4.18 -4.46 21.27
C GLN A 397 4.32 -5.98 21.41
N ILE A 398 4.94 -6.65 20.44
CA ILE A 398 5.17 -8.10 20.55
C ILE A 398 5.95 -8.41 21.82
N GLY A 399 5.39 -9.29 22.66
CA GLY A 399 5.96 -9.70 23.95
C GLY A 399 5.33 -8.98 25.15
N ASP A 400 4.68 -7.84 24.94
CA ASP A 400 3.98 -7.13 26.00
C ASP A 400 2.71 -7.87 26.42
N LYS A 401 2.45 -7.90 27.72
CA LYS A 401 1.18 -8.39 28.29
C LYS A 401 0.19 -7.26 28.57
N ASN A 402 0.69 -6.02 28.67
CA ASN A 402 -0.10 -4.84 28.97
C ASN A 402 -0.11 -3.90 27.76
N GLY A 403 -1.24 -3.83 27.05
CA GLY A 403 -1.41 -2.95 25.89
C GLY A 403 -1.81 -1.53 26.29
N THR A 404 -1.50 -0.56 25.43
CA THR A 404 -1.97 0.83 25.54
C THR A 404 -3.35 0.95 24.91
N VAL A 405 -4.29 1.62 25.58
CA VAL A 405 -5.61 1.92 25.00
C VAL A 405 -5.45 2.96 23.88
N VAL A 406 -6.04 2.70 22.72
CA VAL A 406 -5.94 3.55 21.52
C VAL A 406 -7.30 3.94 20.92
N ALA A 407 -8.39 3.32 21.39
CA ALA A 407 -9.76 3.74 21.12
C ALA A 407 -10.68 3.26 22.25
N GLY A 408 -11.66 4.07 22.63
CA GLY A 408 -12.51 3.79 23.80
C GLY A 408 -11.75 4.00 25.12
N GLY A 409 -11.91 3.08 26.08
CA GLY A 409 -11.19 3.11 27.36
C GLY A 409 -11.90 3.78 28.52
N HIS A 410 -13.08 4.37 28.28
CA HIS A 410 -13.90 5.03 29.29
C HIS A 410 -15.18 4.26 29.61
N GLY A 411 -15.10 2.93 29.53
CA GLY A 411 -16.20 2.01 29.74
C GLY A 411 -17.18 1.92 28.56
N GLN A 412 -18.21 1.10 28.74
CA GLN A 412 -19.28 0.91 27.77
C GLN A 412 -20.15 2.17 27.65
N GLY A 413 -20.36 2.67 26.43
CA GLY A 413 -21.30 3.76 26.19
C GLY A 413 -21.18 4.37 24.80
N ALA A 414 -21.91 5.47 24.57
CA ALA A 414 -22.03 6.13 23.27
C ALA A 414 -21.32 7.48 23.18
N ALA A 415 -20.63 7.93 24.24
CA ALA A 415 -19.79 9.13 24.17
C ALA A 415 -18.65 8.96 23.14
N LEU A 416 -18.01 10.06 22.73
CA LEU A 416 -16.96 10.03 21.70
C LEU A 416 -15.66 9.36 22.20
N ASN A 417 -15.45 9.27 23.51
CA ASN A 417 -14.37 8.51 24.14
C ASN A 417 -14.78 7.10 24.60
N GLN A 418 -15.98 6.64 24.24
CA GLN A 418 -16.51 5.33 24.61
C GLN A 418 -16.79 4.49 23.37
N THR A 419 -16.76 3.17 23.54
CA THR A 419 -17.31 2.23 22.56
C THR A 419 -18.28 1.28 23.26
N ASN A 420 -19.06 0.55 22.49
CA ASN A 420 -20.00 -0.44 22.96
C ASN A 420 -19.92 -1.67 22.06
N PHE A 421 -19.20 -2.70 22.52
CA PHE A 421 -19.01 -3.97 21.85
C PHE A 421 -18.28 -3.78 20.50
N PRO A 422 -17.03 -3.29 20.52
CA PRO A 422 -16.28 -3.06 19.28
C PRO A 422 -15.92 -4.41 18.64
N THR A 423 -16.46 -4.68 17.45
CA THR A 423 -16.38 -6.03 16.83
C THR A 423 -15.31 -6.14 15.75
N TYR A 424 -14.83 -5.02 15.22
CA TYR A 424 -13.82 -5.01 14.17
C TYR A 424 -12.98 -3.74 14.21
N LEU A 425 -11.77 -3.81 13.67
CA LEU A 425 -10.85 -2.68 13.61
C LEU A 425 -10.05 -2.65 12.31
N PHE A 426 -9.65 -1.44 11.91
CA PHE A 426 -8.67 -1.17 10.86
C PHE A 426 -7.70 -0.10 11.35
N VAL A 427 -6.43 -0.20 10.96
CA VAL A 427 -5.40 0.78 11.32
C VAL A 427 -4.75 1.30 10.05
N ASP A 428 -4.74 2.62 9.87
CA ASP A 428 -4.09 3.25 8.73
C ASP A 428 -2.58 3.50 8.96
N GLN A 429 -1.89 3.96 7.92
CA GLN A 429 -0.44 4.24 7.97
C GLN A 429 -0.07 5.38 8.93
N GLN A 430 -1.03 6.21 9.35
CA GLN A 430 -0.82 7.23 10.37
C GLN A 430 -1.13 6.71 11.78
N GLN A 431 -1.34 5.39 11.93
CA GLN A 431 -1.76 4.72 13.16
C GLN A 431 -3.09 5.27 13.71
N ALA A 432 -3.96 5.78 12.85
CA ALA A 432 -5.33 6.06 13.25
C ALA A 432 -6.13 4.75 13.27
N VAL A 433 -6.94 4.57 14.31
CA VAL A 433 -7.71 3.36 14.56
C VAL A 433 -9.16 3.61 14.20
N TYR A 434 -9.69 2.78 13.31
CA TYR A 434 -11.08 2.78 12.89
C TYR A 434 -11.76 1.58 13.52
N VAL A 435 -12.92 1.78 14.11
CA VAL A 435 -13.60 0.77 14.92
C VAL A 435 -15.06 0.67 14.51
N SER A 436 -15.53 -0.55 14.29
CA SER A 436 -16.96 -0.85 14.21
C SER A 436 -17.51 -0.94 15.62
N ASP A 437 -18.18 0.14 16.03
CA ASP A 437 -18.78 0.29 17.34
C ASP A 437 -20.20 -0.30 17.30
N ASN A 438 -20.25 -1.64 17.38
CA ASN A 438 -21.37 -2.46 16.90
C ASN A 438 -22.71 -2.09 17.53
N ASN A 439 -22.77 -2.05 18.86
CA ASN A 439 -24.02 -1.80 19.59
C ASN A 439 -24.41 -0.31 19.60
N ASN A 440 -23.50 0.58 19.19
CA ASN A 440 -23.81 1.99 18.96
C ASN A 440 -24.14 2.28 17.48
N HIS A 441 -24.13 1.26 16.62
CA HIS A 441 -24.52 1.33 15.22
C HIS A 441 -23.76 2.42 14.44
N ARG A 442 -22.45 2.48 14.66
CA ARG A 442 -21.58 3.49 14.05
C ARG A 442 -20.18 2.95 13.77
N VAL A 443 -19.47 3.64 12.88
CA VAL A 443 -18.03 3.49 12.69
C VAL A 443 -17.34 4.75 13.19
N MET A 444 -16.33 4.58 14.03
CA MET A 444 -15.59 5.68 14.66
C MET A 444 -14.11 5.61 14.30
N LYS A 445 -13.43 6.78 14.26
CA LYS A 445 -11.98 6.91 14.06
C LYS A 445 -11.33 7.66 15.20
N TRP A 446 -10.24 7.13 15.74
CA TRP A 446 -9.32 7.82 16.63
C TRP A 446 -8.02 8.10 15.89
N ASN A 447 -7.62 9.37 15.80
CA ASN A 447 -6.26 9.70 15.39
C ASN A 447 -5.28 9.27 16.50
N LYS A 448 -4.03 9.00 16.14
CA LYS A 448 -3.00 8.63 17.10
C LYS A 448 -2.91 9.65 18.25
N GLY A 449 -3.14 9.18 19.48
CA GLY A 449 -3.09 10.01 20.69
C GLY A 449 -4.33 10.85 20.98
N ALA A 450 -5.41 10.70 20.21
CA ALA A 450 -6.67 11.39 20.48
C ALA A 450 -7.40 10.77 21.69
N GLU A 451 -7.97 11.62 22.54
CA GLU A 451 -8.81 11.21 23.68
C GLU A 451 -10.24 10.85 23.24
N GLU A 452 -10.72 11.46 22.15
CA GLU A 452 -12.05 11.25 21.59
C GLU A 452 -11.98 10.80 20.13
N GLY A 453 -12.98 10.03 19.72
CA GLY A 453 -13.16 9.54 18.36
C GLY A 453 -14.04 10.47 17.54
N ILE A 454 -14.01 10.26 16.23
CA ILE A 454 -14.82 10.96 15.24
C ILE A 454 -15.77 9.94 14.62
N VAL A 455 -17.08 10.21 14.64
CA VAL A 455 -18.06 9.39 13.92
C VAL A 455 -17.87 9.58 12.43
N LEU A 456 -17.65 8.49 11.70
CA LEU A 456 -17.44 8.52 10.25
C LEU A 456 -18.62 7.97 9.45
N ALA A 457 -19.39 7.05 10.03
CA ALA A 457 -20.60 6.47 9.42
C ALA A 457 -21.58 6.03 10.51
N GLY A 458 -22.88 6.12 10.22
CA GLY A 458 -23.94 5.77 11.17
C GLY A 458 -24.04 6.75 12.35
N GLY A 459 -24.40 6.24 13.53
CA GLY A 459 -24.50 7.04 14.76
C GLY A 459 -25.80 7.84 14.92
N GLN A 460 -26.82 7.54 14.10
CA GLN A 460 -28.16 8.14 14.15
C GLN A 460 -29.22 7.10 14.57
N GLY A 461 -28.86 6.22 15.51
CA GLY A 461 -29.64 5.03 15.86
C GLY A 461 -29.50 3.90 14.84
N ASP A 462 -30.05 2.74 15.18
CA ASP A 462 -30.20 1.62 14.24
C ASP A 462 -31.23 1.94 13.17
N GLY A 463 -31.02 1.36 11.99
CA GLY A 463 -31.96 1.46 10.88
C GLY A 463 -31.31 1.11 9.55
N ASN A 464 -32.11 1.14 8.49
CA ASN A 464 -31.69 0.74 7.14
C ASN A 464 -31.54 1.90 6.15
N ALA A 465 -31.78 3.14 6.58
CA ALA A 465 -31.53 4.33 5.77
C ALA A 465 -30.05 4.42 5.37
N LEU A 466 -29.72 5.13 4.28
CA LEU A 466 -28.33 5.26 3.82
C LEU A 466 -27.42 6.03 4.79
N ARG A 467 -27.98 6.77 5.74
CA ARG A 467 -27.25 7.44 6.83
C ARG A 467 -27.16 6.62 8.13
N GLN A 468 -27.82 5.45 8.17
CA GLN A 468 -27.87 4.58 9.34
C GLN A 468 -27.13 3.28 9.08
N LEU A 469 -26.66 2.67 10.15
CA LEU A 469 -26.11 1.32 10.18
C LEU A 469 -26.93 0.49 11.17
N CYS A 470 -26.86 -0.83 11.07
CA CYS A 470 -27.44 -1.77 12.02
C CYS A 470 -26.39 -2.84 12.34
N SER A 471 -25.86 -2.78 13.57
CA SER A 471 -24.81 -3.65 14.10
C SER A 471 -23.63 -3.88 13.13
N PRO A 472 -22.90 -2.83 12.71
CA PRO A 472 -21.79 -2.96 11.77
C PRO A 472 -20.69 -3.87 12.32
N HIS A 473 -20.10 -4.70 11.47
CA HIS A 473 -19.02 -5.62 11.85
C HIS A 473 -17.73 -5.30 11.08
N GLY A 474 -17.44 -5.97 9.97
CA GLY A 474 -16.24 -5.73 9.18
C GLY A 474 -16.14 -4.28 8.68
N LEU A 475 -14.91 -3.77 8.58
CA LEU A 475 -14.64 -2.51 7.91
C LEU A 475 -13.24 -2.49 7.30
N PHE A 476 -13.06 -1.73 6.21
CA PHE A 476 -11.75 -1.27 5.78
C PHE A 476 -11.87 0.16 5.23
N VAL A 477 -10.73 0.84 5.14
CA VAL A 477 -10.63 2.18 4.56
C VAL A 477 -9.70 2.11 3.36
N ASP A 478 -10.08 2.73 2.25
CA ASP A 478 -9.23 2.82 1.05
C ASP A 478 -8.22 3.98 1.16
N THR A 479 -7.32 4.11 0.18
CA THR A 479 -6.33 5.19 0.15
C THR A 479 -6.93 6.59 -0.04
N LEU A 480 -8.18 6.69 -0.49
CA LEU A 480 -8.92 7.95 -0.66
C LEU A 480 -9.64 8.37 0.64
N GLY A 481 -9.65 7.51 1.66
CA GLY A 481 -10.38 7.71 2.90
C GLY A 481 -11.86 7.33 2.82
N THR A 482 -12.27 6.58 1.79
CA THR A 482 -13.59 5.95 1.70
C THR A 482 -13.63 4.78 2.67
N ILE A 483 -14.70 4.71 3.46
CA ILE A 483 -14.89 3.64 4.44
C ILE A 483 -15.89 2.66 3.87
N TYR A 484 -15.54 1.38 3.91
CA TYR A 484 -16.38 0.27 3.52
C TYR A 484 -16.80 -0.47 4.78
N VAL A 485 -18.08 -0.79 4.91
CA VAL A 485 -18.65 -1.35 6.14
C VAL A 485 -19.57 -2.52 5.79
N ALA A 486 -19.41 -3.64 6.50
CA ALA A 486 -20.40 -4.70 6.55
C ALA A 486 -21.46 -4.26 7.53
N ASP A 487 -22.57 -3.80 6.98
CA ASP A 487 -23.75 -3.38 7.71
C ASP A 487 -24.58 -4.63 7.99
N THR A 488 -24.10 -5.42 8.96
CA THR A 488 -24.46 -6.83 9.20
C THR A 488 -25.96 -7.01 9.38
N GLY A 489 -26.58 -6.19 10.24
CA GLY A 489 -28.02 -6.24 10.52
C GLY A 489 -28.90 -5.86 9.33
N ASN A 490 -28.36 -5.11 8.37
CA ASN A 490 -29.03 -4.76 7.11
C ASN A 490 -28.63 -5.65 5.93
N HIS A 491 -27.80 -6.67 6.16
CA HIS A 491 -27.40 -7.67 5.16
C HIS A 491 -26.81 -7.06 3.87
N ARG A 492 -25.94 -6.07 4.03
CA ARG A 492 -25.33 -5.33 2.93
C ARG A 492 -23.90 -4.93 3.24
N VAL A 493 -23.15 -4.64 2.18
CA VAL A 493 -21.91 -3.87 2.29
C VAL A 493 -22.18 -2.49 1.69
N ILE A 494 -21.82 -1.47 2.45
CA ILE A 494 -22.10 -0.06 2.13
C ILE A 494 -20.82 0.75 2.34
N ARG A 495 -20.60 1.74 1.48
CA ARG A 495 -19.42 2.62 1.55
C ARG A 495 -19.80 4.07 1.80
N TRP A 496 -18.95 4.80 2.51
CA TRP A 496 -19.02 6.25 2.69
C TRP A 496 -17.75 6.88 2.15
N SER A 497 -17.87 7.71 1.12
CA SER A 497 -16.77 8.57 0.68
C SER A 497 -16.40 9.56 1.78
N LYS A 498 -15.15 10.02 1.78
CA LYS A 498 -14.68 11.01 2.75
C LYS A 498 -15.59 12.25 2.77
N GLY A 499 -16.16 12.53 3.94
CA GLY A 499 -17.08 13.67 4.15
C GLY A 499 -18.53 13.45 3.69
N ALA A 500 -18.88 12.26 3.21
CA ALA A 500 -20.26 11.95 2.84
C ALA A 500 -21.17 11.84 4.08
N THR A 501 -22.40 12.35 3.95
CA THR A 501 -23.44 12.27 5.01
C THR A 501 -24.29 11.00 4.92
N GLU A 502 -24.20 10.28 3.80
CA GLU A 502 -24.91 9.03 3.53
C GLU A 502 -24.02 8.08 2.72
N GLY A 503 -24.28 6.79 2.85
CA GLY A 503 -23.52 5.74 2.22
C GLY A 503 -24.13 5.29 0.90
N GLN A 504 -23.37 4.49 0.16
CA GLN A 504 -23.76 3.86 -1.09
C GLN A 504 -23.63 2.35 -0.95
N ILE A 505 -24.74 1.64 -1.16
CA ILE A 505 -24.73 0.17 -1.14
C ILE A 505 -23.90 -0.31 -2.33
N ILE A 506 -22.93 -1.20 -2.08
CA ILE A 506 -22.06 -1.73 -3.13
C ILE A 506 -22.38 -3.19 -3.50
N VAL A 507 -22.75 -4.02 -2.52
CA VAL A 507 -23.22 -5.40 -2.69
C VAL A 507 -24.22 -5.75 -1.58
N GLY A 508 -25.09 -6.73 -1.82
CA GLY A 508 -26.19 -7.06 -0.91
C GLY A 508 -27.29 -5.98 -0.92
N GLY A 509 -28.02 -5.87 0.19
CA GLY A 509 -29.13 -4.90 0.32
C GLY A 509 -30.41 -5.29 -0.42
N ASN A 510 -30.46 -6.50 -1.00
CA ASN A 510 -31.64 -7.07 -1.68
C ASN A 510 -32.43 -8.02 -0.78
N GLY A 511 -32.47 -7.72 0.52
CA GLY A 511 -33.04 -8.56 1.57
C GLY A 511 -32.13 -9.70 2.03
N TYR A 512 -32.51 -10.30 3.15
CA TYR A 512 -31.92 -11.53 3.67
C TYR A 512 -32.13 -12.69 2.67
N GLY A 513 -31.06 -13.40 2.31
CA GLY A 513 -31.17 -14.56 1.42
C GLY A 513 -29.82 -15.11 0.98
N SER A 514 -29.87 -16.12 0.11
CA SER A 514 -28.69 -16.87 -0.37
C SER A 514 -28.41 -16.71 -1.87
N GLY A 515 -29.18 -15.87 -2.58
CA GLY A 515 -28.91 -15.51 -3.96
C GLY A 515 -27.53 -14.86 -4.16
N ALA A 516 -27.09 -14.71 -5.41
CA ALA A 516 -25.75 -14.23 -5.75
C ALA A 516 -25.45 -12.77 -5.32
N ASN A 517 -26.49 -11.99 -4.99
CA ASN A 517 -26.36 -10.66 -4.40
C ASN A 517 -27.31 -10.46 -3.22
N GLN A 518 -27.62 -11.55 -2.54
CA GLN A 518 -28.26 -11.56 -1.23
C GLN A 518 -27.23 -12.06 -0.23
N LEU A 519 -27.15 -11.37 0.89
CA LEU A 519 -26.27 -11.71 2.00
C LEU A 519 -27.16 -12.06 3.19
N ALA A 520 -26.59 -12.78 4.15
CA ALA A 520 -27.18 -13.11 5.42
C ALA A 520 -26.14 -12.81 6.51
N ASN A 521 -26.33 -11.70 7.22
CA ASN A 521 -25.45 -11.25 8.31
C ASN A 521 -23.96 -11.22 7.92
N PRO A 522 -23.53 -10.46 6.89
CA PRO A 522 -22.12 -10.40 6.52
C PRO A 522 -21.27 -9.89 7.69
N LYS A 523 -20.21 -10.60 8.09
CA LYS A 523 -19.37 -10.25 9.25
C LYS A 523 -18.02 -9.67 8.81
N GLY A 524 -17.09 -10.50 8.34
CA GLY A 524 -15.81 -10.05 7.79
C GLY A 524 -15.86 -9.80 6.28
N PHE A 525 -14.97 -8.96 5.77
CA PHE A 525 -14.66 -8.91 4.35
C PHE A 525 -13.25 -8.38 4.11
N PHE A 526 -12.70 -8.75 2.97
CA PHE A 526 -11.37 -8.36 2.52
C PHE A 526 -11.46 -7.82 1.10
N CYS A 527 -10.66 -6.81 0.79
CA CYS A 527 -10.50 -6.34 -0.57
C CYS A 527 -9.08 -6.65 -1.05
N ASP A 528 -8.96 -7.36 -2.17
CA ASP A 528 -7.65 -7.67 -2.73
C ASP A 528 -7.04 -6.46 -3.47
N ARG A 529 -5.77 -6.59 -3.83
CA ARG A 529 -5.04 -5.57 -4.61
C ARG A 529 -5.64 -5.27 -5.99
N HIS A 530 -6.55 -6.12 -6.48
CA HIS A 530 -7.24 -5.96 -7.75
C HIS A 530 -8.61 -5.28 -7.58
N GLY A 531 -9.00 -4.91 -6.35
CA GLY A 531 -10.29 -4.31 -6.03
C GLY A 531 -11.43 -5.31 -5.86
N ASN A 532 -11.17 -6.61 -5.97
CA ASN A 532 -12.20 -7.62 -5.75
C ASN A 532 -12.56 -7.67 -4.27
N LEU A 533 -13.85 -7.79 -3.99
CA LEU A 533 -14.40 -7.82 -2.64
C LEU A 533 -14.74 -9.27 -2.26
N TYR A 534 -14.24 -9.71 -1.11
CA TYR A 534 -14.46 -11.04 -0.55
C TYR A 534 -15.25 -10.89 0.73
N VAL A 535 -16.51 -11.33 0.75
CA VAL A 535 -17.43 -11.15 1.88
C VAL A 535 -17.66 -12.47 2.59
N VAL A 536 -17.42 -12.52 3.90
CA VAL A 536 -17.88 -13.61 4.76
C VAL A 536 -19.39 -13.47 4.96
N ASP A 537 -20.13 -14.22 4.16
CA ASP A 537 -21.59 -14.28 4.19
C ASP A 537 -22.02 -15.29 5.25
N CYS A 538 -21.87 -14.85 6.50
CA CYS A 538 -21.86 -15.68 7.72
C CYS A 538 -23.09 -16.58 7.86
N GLY A 539 -24.30 -16.01 7.72
CA GLY A 539 -25.56 -16.73 7.85
C GLY A 539 -25.78 -17.76 6.73
N ASN A 540 -25.10 -17.59 5.59
CA ASN A 540 -25.11 -18.56 4.49
C ASN A 540 -23.92 -19.53 4.53
N ASN A 541 -23.07 -19.46 5.56
CA ASN A 541 -21.92 -20.35 5.78
C ASN A 541 -20.99 -20.42 4.56
N ARG A 542 -20.67 -19.25 3.97
CA ARG A 542 -19.85 -19.16 2.76
C ARG A 542 -19.03 -17.89 2.70
N VAL A 543 -18.04 -17.87 1.81
CA VAL A 543 -17.37 -16.65 1.37
C VAL A 543 -17.72 -16.39 -0.08
N GLN A 544 -18.18 -15.16 -0.37
CA GLN A 544 -18.51 -14.72 -1.73
C GLN A 544 -17.48 -13.73 -2.26
N ARG A 545 -17.05 -13.90 -3.51
CA ARG A 545 -16.22 -12.94 -4.24
C ARG A 545 -17.07 -12.13 -5.21
N PHE A 546 -16.93 -10.81 -5.16
CA PHE A 546 -17.49 -9.86 -6.11
C PHE A 546 -16.34 -9.18 -6.85
N SER A 547 -16.29 -9.34 -8.17
CA SER A 547 -15.27 -8.67 -9.00
C SER A 547 -15.66 -7.23 -9.31
N ILE A 548 -14.69 -6.38 -9.59
CA ILE A 548 -14.96 -5.06 -10.19
C ILE A 548 -15.47 -5.21 -11.63
N LYS A 549 -16.30 -4.26 -12.08
CA LYS A 549 -16.92 -4.24 -13.42
C LYS A 549 -15.98 -3.68 -14.48
#